data_AF-A0A836G593-F1
#
_entry.id   AF-A0A836G593-F1
#
_cell.length_a   1.000
_cell.length_b   1.000
_cell.length_c   1.000
_cell.angle_alpha   90.00
_cell.angle_beta   90.00
_cell.angle_gamma   90.00
#
_symmetry.space_group_name_H-M   'P 1'
#
loop_
_entity.id
_entity.type
_entity.pdbx_description
1 polymer ?
#
loop_
_entity_poly.entity_id
_entity_poly.type
_entity_poly.pdbx_seq_one_letter_code
_entity_poly.pdbx_strand_id
1 'polypeptide(L)'
;MVMVRRGDGAIVASSFYNLFTSFHEHISNNKLKEALSLCRIAQNEILWTCMAVMTTDNRELHAAEEAYAAINRFDKVDYIKYIKNLPTATEKHAEMALLAGDLSMAEGILLQSSLIKEAIHINIQIYNWNRALELARKYKRQFEEVLDTRKKYLETINKNETNHNFLTFTVNISFITIKLILVFNKYII
;
A
#
# COMPACT_ATOMS: atom_id res chain seq x y z
N MET A 1 -32.05 -18.03 -10.57
CA MET A 1 -33.44 -17.82 -10.09
C MET A 1 -33.80 -18.96 -9.17
N VAL A 2 -34.05 -18.69 -7.89
CA VAL A 2 -34.49 -19.72 -6.95
C VAL A 2 -35.95 -19.44 -6.61
N MET A 3 -36.80 -20.46 -6.77
CA MET A 3 -38.21 -20.38 -6.43
C MET A 3 -38.36 -20.83 -4.98
N VAL A 4 -38.74 -19.91 -4.09
CA VAL A 4 -38.95 -20.21 -2.68
C VAL A 4 -40.45 -20.26 -2.43
N ARG A 5 -40.93 -21.36 -1.87
CA ARG A 5 -42.34 -21.51 -1.49
C ARG A 5 -42.53 -20.98 -0.07
N ARG A 6 -43.34 -19.93 0.08
CA ARG A 6 -43.70 -19.35 1.38
C ARG A 6 -44.68 -20.27 2.12
N GLY A 7 -44.82 -20.08 3.44
CA GLY A 7 -45.70 -20.90 4.28
C GLY A 7 -47.20 -20.81 3.94
N ASP A 8 -47.60 -19.78 3.19
CA ASP A 8 -48.94 -19.59 2.61
C ASP A 8 -49.14 -20.32 1.27
N GLY A 9 -48.11 -21.02 0.78
CA GLY A 9 -48.14 -21.74 -0.49
C GLY A 9 -47.80 -20.88 -1.71
N ALA A 10 -47.59 -19.57 -1.56
CA ALA A 10 -47.17 -18.70 -2.64
C ALA A 10 -45.73 -19.02 -3.08
N ILE A 11 -45.51 -19.16 -4.38
CA ILE A 11 -44.17 -19.35 -4.95
C ILE A 11 -43.60 -17.96 -5.24
N VAL A 12 -42.55 -17.58 -4.53
CA VAL A 12 -41.85 -16.32 -4.74
C VAL A 12 -40.55 -16.60 -5.47
N ALA A 13 -40.42 -16.00 -6.66
CA ALA A 13 -39.15 -15.98 -7.38
C ALA A 13 -38.21 -15.01 -6.67
N SER A 14 -37.07 -15.51 -6.20
CA SER A 14 -36.06 -14.68 -5.57
C SER A 14 -34.73 -14.76 -6.30
N SER A 15 -34.17 -13.58 -6.59
CA SER A 15 -32.98 -13.40 -7.42
C SER A 15 -31.71 -13.28 -6.57
N PHE A 16 -31.53 -14.17 -5.59
CA PHE A 16 -30.41 -14.04 -4.64
C PHE A 16 -29.02 -14.36 -5.20
N TYR A 17 -28.91 -14.90 -6.43
CA TYR A 17 -27.62 -15.36 -6.98
C TYR A 17 -27.26 -14.86 -8.38
N ASN A 18 -28.19 -14.23 -9.12
CA ASN A 18 -27.89 -13.83 -10.51
C ASN A 18 -26.98 -12.58 -10.60
N LEU A 19 -27.01 -11.70 -9.59
CA LEU A 19 -26.23 -10.46 -9.62
C LEU A 19 -24.72 -10.74 -9.53
N PHE A 20 -24.29 -11.61 -8.61
CA PHE A 20 -22.88 -11.96 -8.46
C PHE A 20 -22.35 -12.77 -9.65
N THR A 21 -23.16 -13.66 -10.24
CA THR A 21 -22.75 -14.41 -11.43
C THR A 21 -22.66 -13.50 -12.66
N SER A 22 -23.64 -12.62 -12.88
CA SER A 22 -23.60 -11.63 -13.95
C SER A 22 -22.46 -10.63 -13.76
N PHE A 23 -22.21 -10.18 -12.53
CA PHE A 23 -21.06 -9.35 -12.19
C PHE A 23 -19.75 -10.04 -12.55
N HIS A 24 -19.55 -11.27 -12.08
CA HIS A 24 -18.37 -12.05 -12.37
C HIS A 24 -18.17 -12.24 -13.88
N GLU A 25 -19.23 -12.56 -14.62
CA GLU A 25 -19.18 -12.66 -16.08
C GLU A 25 -18.76 -11.34 -16.76
N HIS A 26 -19.26 -10.19 -16.30
CA HIS A 26 -18.84 -8.90 -16.81
C HIS A 26 -17.35 -8.63 -16.54
N ILE A 27 -16.88 -8.90 -15.31
CA ILE A 27 -15.46 -8.74 -14.96
C ILE A 27 -14.56 -9.68 -15.79
N SER A 28 -14.91 -10.97 -15.89
CA SER A 28 -14.13 -11.94 -16.68
C SER A 28 -14.06 -11.60 -18.17
N ASN A 29 -15.10 -10.93 -18.70
CA ASN A 29 -15.13 -10.47 -20.09
C ASN A 29 -14.56 -9.04 -20.28
N ASN A 30 -13.89 -8.48 -19.28
CA ASN A 30 -13.34 -7.12 -19.27
C ASN A 30 -14.39 -6.01 -19.55
N LYS A 31 -15.65 -6.27 -19.20
CA LYS A 31 -16.80 -5.36 -19.33
C LYS A 31 -17.00 -4.55 -18.06
N LEU A 32 -15.99 -3.74 -17.71
CA LEU A 32 -15.96 -2.99 -16.44
C LEU A 32 -17.08 -1.95 -16.33
N LYS A 33 -17.51 -1.36 -17.45
CA LYS A 33 -18.58 -0.33 -17.45
C LYS A 33 -19.93 -0.95 -17.08
N GLU A 34 -20.21 -2.13 -17.62
CA GLU A 34 -21.40 -2.92 -17.33
C GLU A 34 -21.39 -3.40 -15.88
N ALA A 35 -20.24 -3.86 -15.39
CA ALA A 35 -20.06 -4.23 -13.99
C ALA A 35 -20.31 -3.02 -13.04
N LEU A 36 -19.76 -1.84 -13.34
CA LEU A 36 -20.03 -0.61 -12.57
C LEU A 36 -21.52 -0.24 -12.59
N SER A 37 -22.16 -0.31 -13.76
CA SER A 37 -23.59 -0.05 -13.88
C SER A 37 -24.41 -0.98 -12.98
N LEU A 38 -24.06 -2.27 -12.96
CA LEU A 38 -24.70 -3.26 -12.10
C LEU A 38 -24.50 -2.93 -10.61
N CYS A 39 -23.29 -2.53 -10.19
CA CYS A 39 -23.03 -2.10 -8.81
C CYS A 39 -23.87 -0.88 -8.40
N ARG A 40 -24.01 0.12 -9.29
CA ARG A 40 -24.85 1.31 -9.05
C ARG A 40 -26.33 0.97 -8.93
N ILE A 41 -26.83 0.05 -9.75
CA ILE A 41 -28.23 -0.41 -9.71
C ILE A 41 -28.50 -1.23 -8.44
N ALA A 42 -27.60 -2.16 -8.11
CA ALA A 42 -27.77 -3.06 -6.99
C ALA A 42 -27.61 -2.36 -5.63
N GLN A 43 -26.86 -1.25 -5.57
CA GLN A 43 -26.54 -0.50 -4.35
C GLN A 43 -26.10 -1.41 -3.19
N ASN A 44 -25.32 -2.44 -3.52
CA ASN A 44 -24.91 -3.47 -2.58
C ASN A 44 -23.44 -3.30 -2.21
N GLU A 45 -23.16 -3.13 -0.93
CA GLU A 45 -21.81 -2.91 -0.40
C GLU A 45 -20.84 -4.06 -0.72
N ILE A 46 -21.31 -5.31 -0.72
CA ILE A 46 -20.48 -6.48 -1.02
C ILE A 46 -20.06 -6.46 -2.50
N LEU A 47 -21.00 -6.14 -3.42
CA LEU A 47 -20.67 -5.98 -4.84
C LEU A 47 -19.67 -4.85 -5.07
N TRP A 48 -19.84 -3.71 -4.39
CA TRP A 48 -18.87 -2.62 -4.46
C TRP A 48 -17.50 -3.00 -3.88
N THR A 49 -17.47 -3.79 -2.81
CA THR A 49 -16.22 -4.32 -2.24
C THR A 49 -15.52 -5.25 -3.23
N CYS A 50 -16.24 -6.18 -3.86
CA CYS A 50 -15.70 -7.02 -4.91
C CYS A 50 -15.17 -6.18 -6.08
N MET A 51 -15.90 -5.13 -6.48
CA MET A 51 -15.48 -4.23 -7.55
C MET A 51 -14.18 -3.49 -7.19
N ALA A 52 -14.05 -2.99 -5.96
CA ALA A 52 -12.85 -2.32 -5.48
C ALA A 52 -11.62 -3.22 -5.54
N VAL A 53 -11.74 -4.48 -5.10
CA VAL A 53 -10.65 -5.47 -5.18
C VAL A 53 -10.30 -5.77 -6.63
N MET A 54 -11.27 -6.16 -7.46
CA MET A 54 -11.03 -6.57 -8.85
C MET A 54 -10.43 -5.43 -9.70
N THR A 55 -10.87 -4.20 -9.50
CA THR A 55 -10.33 -3.02 -10.22
C THR A 55 -8.96 -2.61 -9.71
N THR A 56 -8.65 -2.85 -8.43
CA THR A 56 -7.29 -2.67 -7.89
C THR A 56 -6.32 -3.65 -8.54
N ASP A 57 -6.69 -4.94 -8.61
CA ASP A 57 -5.87 -5.99 -9.22
C ASP A 57 -5.65 -5.75 -10.73
N ASN A 58 -6.72 -5.32 -11.42
CA ASN A 58 -6.67 -4.97 -12.84
C ASN A 58 -6.01 -3.60 -13.12
N ARG A 59 -5.52 -2.89 -12.11
CA ARG A 59 -4.82 -1.59 -12.25
C ARG A 59 -5.70 -0.46 -12.82
N GLU A 60 -7.01 -0.56 -12.63
CA GLU A 60 -8.03 0.37 -13.14
C GLU A 60 -8.40 1.44 -12.10
N LEU A 61 -7.53 2.45 -11.95
CA LEU A 61 -7.62 3.45 -10.87
C LEU A 61 -8.90 4.29 -10.87
N HIS A 62 -9.56 4.50 -12.01
CA HIS A 62 -10.81 5.27 -12.04
C HIS A 62 -11.97 4.47 -11.46
N ALA A 63 -12.10 3.20 -11.85
CA ALA A 63 -13.14 2.33 -11.33
C ALA A 63 -12.87 1.97 -9.85
N ALA A 64 -11.60 1.78 -9.48
CA ALA A 64 -11.21 1.56 -8.09
C ALA A 64 -11.58 2.76 -7.19
N GLU A 65 -11.30 3.99 -7.63
CA GLU A 65 -11.65 5.20 -6.86
C GLU A 65 -13.16 5.28 -6.58
N GLU A 66 -13.98 5.05 -7.62
CA GLU A 66 -15.43 5.04 -7.47
C GLU A 66 -15.89 3.94 -6.51
N ALA A 67 -15.33 2.74 -6.64
CA ALA A 67 -15.71 1.60 -5.80
C ALA A 67 -15.31 1.80 -4.33
N TYR A 68 -14.10 2.30 -4.05
CA TYR A 68 -13.69 2.64 -2.67
C TYR A 68 -14.52 3.78 -2.08
N ALA A 69 -14.89 4.78 -2.87
CA ALA A 69 -15.80 5.84 -2.43
C ALA A 69 -17.18 5.29 -2.07
N ALA A 70 -17.71 4.35 -2.87
CA ALA A 70 -19.01 3.73 -2.62
C ALA A 70 -19.07 2.90 -1.31
N ILE A 71 -17.94 2.36 -0.85
CA ILE A 71 -17.82 1.64 0.44
C ILE A 71 -17.22 2.50 1.57
N ASN A 72 -17.18 3.83 1.40
CA ASN A 72 -16.66 4.79 2.40
C ASN A 72 -15.20 4.55 2.83
N ARG A 73 -14.36 3.99 1.96
CA ARG A 73 -12.92 3.81 2.18
C ARG A 73 -12.13 5.00 1.65
N PHE A 74 -12.35 6.15 2.29
CA PHE A 74 -11.76 7.43 1.86
C PHE A 74 -10.23 7.46 1.94
N ASP A 75 -9.64 6.69 2.86
CA ASP A 75 -8.19 6.48 2.93
C ASP A 75 -7.62 5.94 1.62
N LYS A 76 -8.31 4.96 1.02
CA LYS A 76 -7.94 4.38 -0.29
C LYS A 76 -8.24 5.34 -1.44
N VAL A 77 -9.32 6.11 -1.36
CA VAL A 77 -9.65 7.14 -2.36
C VAL A 77 -8.56 8.20 -2.43
N ASP A 78 -8.13 8.74 -1.29
CA ASP A 78 -7.07 9.76 -1.24
C ASP A 78 -5.74 9.21 -1.72
N TYR A 79 -5.42 7.96 -1.37
CA TYR A 79 -4.22 7.29 -1.88
C TYR A 79 -4.28 7.08 -3.40
N ILE A 80 -5.43 6.69 -3.97
CA ILE A 80 -5.59 6.59 -5.43
C ILE A 80 -5.40 7.94 -6.12
N LYS A 81 -5.92 9.03 -5.54
CA LYS A 81 -5.70 10.39 -6.06
C LYS A 81 -4.23 10.78 -6.03
N TYR A 82 -3.52 10.45 -4.95
CA TYR A 82 -2.08 10.61 -4.86
C TYR A 82 -1.37 9.86 -5.99
N ILE A 83 -1.69 8.58 -6.21
CA ILE A 83 -1.11 7.77 -7.30
C ILE A 83 -1.33 8.43 -8.67
N LYS A 84 -2.55 8.92 -8.95
CA LYS A 84 -2.87 9.58 -10.23
C LYS A 84 -2.01 10.81 -10.49
N ASN A 85 -1.64 11.54 -9.44
CA ASN A 85 -0.86 12.78 -9.50
C ASN A 85 0.66 12.57 -9.53
N LEU A 86 1.15 11.33 -9.38
CA LEU A 86 2.60 11.06 -9.47
C LEU A 86 3.17 11.47 -10.83
N PRO A 87 4.42 11.95 -10.89
CA PRO A 87 5.01 12.47 -12.12
C PRO A 87 5.45 11.37 -13.06
N THR A 88 5.99 10.26 -12.54
CA THR A 88 6.54 9.18 -13.38
C THR A 88 5.63 7.96 -13.43
N ALA A 89 5.64 7.28 -14.59
CA ALA A 89 4.93 6.01 -14.73
C ALA A 89 5.49 4.94 -13.78
N THR A 90 6.80 4.92 -13.54
CA THR A 90 7.43 3.94 -12.62
C THR A 90 6.89 4.07 -11.20
N GLU A 91 6.83 5.29 -10.64
CA GLU A 91 6.28 5.52 -9.31
C GLU A 91 4.81 5.12 -9.26
N LYS A 92 4.03 5.45 -10.29
CA LYS A 92 2.63 4.97 -10.41
C LYS A 92 2.54 3.46 -10.33
N HIS A 93 3.32 2.72 -11.12
CA HIS A 93 3.27 1.26 -11.12
C HIS A 93 3.66 0.64 -9.78
N ALA A 94 4.67 1.22 -9.10
CA ALA A 94 5.09 0.77 -7.77
C ALA A 94 4.00 1.02 -6.72
N GLU A 95 3.44 2.22 -6.68
CA GLU A 95 2.40 2.61 -5.72
C GLU A 95 1.07 1.87 -6.00
N MET A 96 0.78 1.54 -7.25
CA MET A 96 -0.33 0.66 -7.61
C MET A 96 -0.13 -0.78 -7.09
N ALA A 97 1.11 -1.30 -7.14
CA ALA A 97 1.41 -2.60 -6.54
C ALA A 97 1.26 -2.55 -5.01
N LEU A 98 1.66 -1.46 -4.35
CA LEU A 98 1.40 -1.23 -2.93
C LEU A 98 -0.10 -1.15 -2.60
N LEU A 99 -0.89 -0.46 -3.43
CA LEU A 99 -2.34 -0.38 -3.26
C LEU A 99 -2.99 -1.78 -3.26
N ALA A 100 -2.50 -2.66 -4.13
CA ALA A 100 -2.89 -4.07 -4.23
C ALA A 100 -2.31 -4.97 -3.12
N GLY A 101 -1.41 -4.45 -2.30
CA GLY A 101 -0.76 -5.18 -1.20
C GLY A 101 0.47 -6.00 -1.62
N ASP A 102 0.95 -5.87 -2.85
CA ASP A 102 2.16 -6.55 -3.33
C ASP A 102 3.41 -5.69 -3.11
N LEU A 103 3.92 -5.74 -1.88
CA LEU A 103 5.15 -5.04 -1.47
C LEU A 103 6.37 -5.48 -2.28
N SER A 104 6.50 -6.79 -2.53
CA SER A 104 7.67 -7.34 -3.19
C SER A 104 7.77 -6.84 -4.63
N MET A 105 6.64 -6.78 -5.33
CA MET A 105 6.57 -6.22 -6.67
C MET A 105 6.85 -4.71 -6.67
N ALA A 106 6.24 -3.97 -5.74
CA ALA A 106 6.47 -2.53 -5.63
C ALA A 106 7.95 -2.19 -5.41
N GLU A 107 8.60 -2.84 -4.44
CA GLU A 107 10.02 -2.69 -4.17
C GLU A 107 10.86 -3.07 -5.39
N GLY A 108 10.52 -4.19 -6.05
CA GLY A 108 11.19 -4.64 -7.26
C GLY A 108 11.18 -3.61 -8.39
N ILE A 109 10.03 -2.99 -8.65
CA ILE A 109 9.86 -1.94 -9.69
C ILE A 109 10.78 -0.75 -9.39
N LEU A 110 10.79 -0.29 -8.14
CA LEU A 110 11.60 0.87 -7.72
C LEU A 110 13.10 0.56 -7.81
N LEU A 111 13.52 -0.62 -7.34
CA LEU A 111 14.93 -1.02 -7.37
C LEU A 111 15.46 -1.20 -8.80
N GLN A 112 14.67 -1.83 -9.69
CA GLN A 112 15.04 -2.00 -11.10
C GLN A 112 15.18 -0.65 -11.80
N SER A 113 14.37 0.32 -11.41
CA SER A 113 14.40 1.68 -11.97
C SER A 113 15.41 2.61 -11.28
N SER A 114 16.27 2.07 -10.40
CA SER A 114 17.26 2.83 -9.61
C SER A 114 16.69 3.90 -8.66
N LEU A 115 15.38 3.84 -8.37
CA LEU A 115 14.68 4.68 -7.41
C LEU A 115 14.86 4.14 -5.98
N ILE A 116 16.11 4.04 -5.55
CA ILE A 116 16.49 3.44 -4.26
C ILE A 116 15.87 4.21 -3.08
N LYS A 117 15.75 5.53 -3.21
CA LYS A 117 15.21 6.35 -2.13
C LYS A 117 13.75 6.01 -1.84
N GLU A 118 12.95 5.95 -2.90
CA GLU A 118 11.55 5.55 -2.81
C GLU A 118 11.42 4.11 -2.31
N ALA A 119 12.28 3.18 -2.76
CA ALA A 119 12.28 1.80 -2.26
C ALA A 119 12.52 1.70 -0.74
N ILE A 120 13.41 2.54 -0.19
CA ILE A 120 13.62 2.63 1.26
C ILE A 120 12.42 3.29 1.93
N HIS A 121 11.89 4.37 1.35
CA HIS A 121 10.77 5.12 1.87
C HIS A 121 9.52 4.25 2.04
N ILE A 122 9.15 3.47 1.01
CA ILE A 122 7.97 2.60 1.09
C ILE A 122 8.10 1.57 2.21
N ASN A 123 9.30 1.02 2.43
CA ASN A 123 9.55 0.06 3.52
C ASN A 123 9.46 0.71 4.90
N ILE A 124 9.85 1.97 5.03
CA ILE A 124 9.64 2.75 6.27
C ILE A 124 8.14 2.95 6.52
N GLN A 125 7.38 3.37 5.51
CA GLN A 125 5.95 3.69 5.64
C GLN A 125 5.11 2.49 6.10
N ILE A 126 5.46 1.28 5.66
CA ILE A 126 4.79 0.04 6.08
C ILE A 126 5.43 -0.61 7.33
N TYR A 127 6.34 0.10 8.01
CA TYR A 127 7.04 -0.36 9.21
C TYR A 127 7.95 -1.59 9.01
N ASN A 128 8.41 -1.85 7.78
CA ASN A 128 9.39 -2.90 7.46
C ASN A 128 10.83 -2.40 7.70
N TRP A 129 11.12 -2.04 8.95
CA TRP A 129 12.36 -1.38 9.37
C TRP A 129 13.63 -2.17 9.03
N ASN A 130 13.60 -3.49 9.18
CA ASN A 130 14.75 -4.34 8.87
C ASN A 130 15.12 -4.28 7.39
N ARG A 131 14.10 -4.35 6.52
CA ARG A 131 14.31 -4.28 5.07
C ARG A 131 14.78 -2.90 4.64
N ALA A 132 14.19 -1.83 5.19
CA ALA A 132 14.62 -0.46 4.96
C ALA A 132 16.11 -0.27 5.31
N LEU A 133 16.53 -0.76 6.48
CA LEU A 133 17.92 -0.69 6.93
C LEU A 133 18.87 -1.53 6.04
N GLU A 134 18.44 -2.72 5.63
CA GLU A 134 19.21 -3.57 4.71
C GLU A 134 19.46 -2.87 3.37
N LEU A 135 18.42 -2.30 2.76
CA LEU A 135 18.51 -1.55 1.51
C LEU A 135 19.41 -0.32 1.67
N ALA A 136 19.20 0.46 2.74
CA ALA A 136 20.01 1.63 3.02
C ALA A 136 21.50 1.31 3.13
N ARG A 137 21.84 0.20 3.78
CA ARG A 137 23.23 -0.29 3.89
C ARG A 137 23.77 -0.77 2.55
N LYS A 138 23.01 -1.60 1.84
CA LYS A 138 23.42 -2.21 0.56
C LYS A 138 23.75 -1.14 -0.49
N TYR A 139 22.93 -0.10 -0.58
CA TYR A 139 23.09 0.97 -1.56
C TYR A 139 23.78 2.23 -1.01
N LYS A 140 24.16 2.24 0.28
CA LYS A 140 24.80 3.37 0.97
C LYS A 140 24.02 4.68 0.80
N ARG A 141 22.70 4.62 0.93
CA ARG A 141 21.78 5.77 0.82
C ARG A 141 20.82 5.80 2.00
N GLN A 142 20.49 7.00 2.48
CA GLN A 142 19.48 7.25 3.53
C GLN A 142 19.67 6.44 4.83
N PHE A 143 20.90 6.03 5.13
CA PHE A 143 21.16 5.23 6.33
C PHE A 143 20.82 5.99 7.62
N GLU A 144 21.28 7.24 7.74
CA GLU A 144 20.97 8.12 8.88
C GLU A 144 19.47 8.41 8.97
N GLU A 145 18.82 8.69 7.84
CA GLU A 145 17.38 8.95 7.78
C GLU A 145 16.55 7.77 8.30
N VAL A 146 16.92 6.53 7.94
CA VAL A 146 16.26 5.32 8.44
C VAL A 146 16.39 5.20 9.96
N LEU A 147 17.59 5.45 10.51
CA LEU A 147 17.85 5.38 11.94
C LEU A 147 17.10 6.47 12.72
N ASP A 148 17.10 7.70 12.21
CA ASP A 148 16.41 8.83 12.81
C ASP A 148 14.89 8.65 12.77
N THR A 149 14.37 8.18 11.65
CA THR A 149 12.92 7.93 11.50
C THR A 149 12.47 6.80 12.43
N ARG A 150 13.28 5.74 12.56
CA ARG A 150 13.05 4.65 13.52
C ARG A 150 13.05 5.17 14.97
N LYS A 151 14.03 6.01 15.32
CA LYS A 151 14.13 6.61 16.65
C LYS A 151 12.89 7.46 16.98
N LYS A 152 12.50 8.37 16.08
CA LYS A 152 11.29 9.19 16.23
C LYS A 152 10.03 8.34 16.36
N TYR A 153 9.90 7.28 15.58
CA TYR A 153 8.80 6.34 15.68
C TYR A 153 8.72 5.69 17.07
N LEU A 154 9.84 5.21 17.60
CA LEU A 154 9.93 4.59 18.93
C LEU A 154 9.63 5.58 20.06
N GLU A 155 10.13 6.81 19.96
CA GLU A 155 9.81 7.90 20.88
C GLU A 155 8.31 8.20 20.90
N THR A 156 7.67 8.22 19.74
CA THR A 156 6.22 8.49 19.60
C THR A 156 5.37 7.44 20.33
N ILE A 157 5.83 6.18 20.36
CA ILE A 157 5.14 5.08 21.05
C ILE A 157 5.71 4.80 22.45
N ASN A 158 6.59 5.66 22.97
CA ASN A 158 7.26 5.52 24.27
C ASN A 158 7.94 4.15 24.47
N LYS A 159 8.66 3.67 23.45
CA LYS A 159 9.44 2.42 23.52
C LYS A 159 10.92 2.69 23.29
N ASN A 160 11.75 1.84 23.89
CA ASN A 160 13.18 1.82 23.61
C ASN A 160 13.49 0.93 22.40
N GLU A 161 14.63 1.16 21.76
CA GLU A 161 15.08 0.29 20.67
C GLU A 161 15.50 -1.07 21.22
N THR A 162 14.93 -2.13 20.64
CA THR A 162 15.20 -3.53 21.00
C THR A 162 15.95 -4.26 19.90
N ASN A 163 15.95 -3.71 18.68
CA ASN A 163 16.56 -4.36 17.54
C ASN A 163 18.09 -4.22 17.58
N HIS A 164 18.78 -5.36 17.70
CA HIS A 164 20.24 -5.42 17.78
C HIS A 164 20.96 -4.74 16.62
N ASN A 165 20.41 -4.82 15.40
CA ASN A 165 21.00 -4.17 14.24
C ASN A 165 21.01 -2.65 14.44
N PHE A 166 19.86 -2.07 14.78
CA PHE A 166 19.74 -0.63 15.01
C PHE A 166 20.62 -0.16 16.17
N LEU A 167 20.63 -0.87 17.32
CA LEU A 167 21.49 -0.53 18.46
C LEU A 167 22.97 -0.49 18.09
N THR A 168 23.45 -1.49 17.36
CA THR A 168 24.86 -1.59 16.95
C THR A 168 25.26 -0.39 16.10
N PHE A 169 24.39 0.04 15.19
CA PHE A 169 24.68 1.14 14.28
C PHE A 169 24.57 2.51 14.93
N THR A 170 23.60 2.72 15.84
CA THR A 170 23.49 3.97 16.60
C THR A 170 24.74 4.21 17.45
N VAL A 171 25.26 3.16 18.11
CA VAL A 171 26.49 3.25 18.90
C VAL A 171 27.70 3.58 18.01
N ASN A 172 27.83 2.91 16.86
CA ASN A 172 28.95 3.16 15.95
C ASN A 172 28.97 4.61 15.43
N ILE A 173 27.82 5.15 15.03
CA ILE A 173 27.70 6.55 14.60
C ILE A 173 28.13 7.50 15.73
N SER A 174 27.61 7.30 16.94
CA SER A 174 27.98 8.16 18.08
C SER A 174 29.49 8.15 18.35
N PHE A 175 30.13 6.99 18.22
CA PHE A 175 31.58 6.84 18.37
C PHE A 175 32.36 7.57 17.28
N ILE A 176 31.91 7.50 16.02
CA ILE A 176 32.54 8.21 14.89
C ILE A 176 32.41 9.72 15.08
N THR A 177 31.23 10.22 15.46
CA THR A 177 31.00 11.65 15.69
C THR A 177 31.89 12.19 16.81
N ILE A 178 31.97 11.49 17.94
CA ILE A 178 32.84 11.86 19.06
C ILE A 178 34.31 11.86 18.62
N LYS A 179 34.73 10.83 17.87
CA LYS A 179 36.11 10.74 17.37
C LYS A 179 36.45 11.87 16.39
N LEU A 180 35.53 12.25 15.51
CA LEU A 180 35.70 13.38 14.59
C LEU A 180 35.83 14.70 15.37
N ILE A 181 34.98 14.94 16.37
CA ILE A 181 35.04 16.15 17.21
C ILE A 181 36.38 16.22 17.96
N LEU A 182 36.85 15.10 18.52
CA LEU A 182 38.15 15.02 19.21
C LEU A 182 39.32 15.25 18.25
N VAL A 183 39.24 14.75 17.01
CA VAL A 183 40.27 14.98 15.99
C VAL A 183 40.27 16.46 15.57
N PHE A 184 39.11 17.06 15.30
CA PHE A 184 39.01 18.49 14.95
C PHE A 184 39.55 19.40 16.06
N ASN A 185 39.26 19.11 17.34
CA ASN A 185 39.80 19.88 18.46
C ASN A 185 41.32 19.76 18.62
N LYS A 186 41.94 18.70 18.08
CA LYS A 186 43.39 18.49 18.14
C LYS A 186 44.17 19.28 17.08
N TYR A 187 43.49 19.85 16.08
CA TYR A 187 44.08 20.70 15.03
C TYR A 187 43.79 22.20 15.22
N ILE A 188 43.10 22.58 16.31
CA ILE A 188 42.75 23.98 16.64
C ILE A 188 43.62 24.51 17.81
N ILE A 189 44.60 23.74 18.29
CA ILE A 189 45.63 24.14 19.27
C ILE A 189 46.99 23.96 18.61
#